data_AF-A0A0S8DLC7-F1
#
_entry.id   AF-A0A0S8DLC7-F1
#
_cell.length_a   1.000
_cell.length_b   1.000
_cell.length_c   1.000
_cell.angle_alpha   90.00
_cell.angle_beta   90.00
_cell.angle_gamma   90.00
#
_symmetry.space_group_name_H-M   'P 1'
#
loop_
_entity.id
_entity.type
_entity.pdbx_description
1 polymer ?
#
loop_
_entity_poly.entity_id
_entity_poly.type
_entity_poly.pdbx_seq_one_letter_code
_entity_poly.pdbx_strand_id
1 'polypeptide(L)' 'MAAEMKKICPECNGEKKIAGICVCDMEWRGTQKGDEWEDCQCTDEEICPVCQGTGYVSED' A
#
# COMPACT_ATOMS: atom_id res chain seq x y z
N MET A 1 6.27 12.77 32.86
CA MET A 1 5.73 12.94 31.49
C MET A 1 6.50 11.98 30.61
N ALA A 2 5.96 10.79 30.35
CA ALA A 2 6.56 9.88 29.37
C ALA A 2 6.09 10.37 28.00
N ALA A 3 7.00 10.98 27.24
CA ALA A 3 6.73 11.28 25.84
C ALA A 3 6.71 9.93 25.12
N GLU A 4 5.51 9.43 24.83
CA GLU A 4 5.31 8.25 24.01
C GLU A 4 6.00 8.53 22.67
N MET A 5 7.17 7.92 22.46
CA MET A 5 7.96 8.14 21.25
C MET A 5 7.28 7.44 20.08
N LYS A 6 6.28 8.11 19.50
CA LYS A 6 5.62 7.63 18.28
C LYS A 6 6.64 7.69 17.15
N LYS A 7 7.15 6.53 16.72
CA LYS A 7 8.03 6.47 15.56
C LYS A 7 7.20 6.46 14.29
N ILE A 8 7.72 7.08 13.24
CA ILE A 8 7.11 7.02 11.91
C ILE A 8 7.05 5.54 11.50
N CYS A 9 5.89 5.09 11.03
CA CYS A 9 5.73 3.71 10.59
C CYS A 9 6.68 3.45 9.42
N PRO A 10 7.65 2.53 9.55
CA PRO A 10 8.65 2.30 8.50
C PRO A 10 8.06 1.64 7.25
N GLU A 11 6.96 0.88 7.39
CA GLU A 11 6.31 0.18 6.28
C GLU A 11 5.63 1.15 5.30
N CYS A 12 4.86 2.11 5.80
CA CYS A 12 4.23 3.13 4.96
C CYS A 12 4.98 4.45 4.96
N ASN A 13 6.11 4.58 5.66
CA ASN A 13 6.85 5.84 5.82
C ASN A 13 5.98 7.02 6.29
N GLY A 14 4.91 6.75 7.03
CA GLY A 14 3.93 7.77 7.46
C GLY A 14 2.77 8.04 6.50
N GLU A 15 2.73 7.39 5.33
CA GLU A 15 1.68 7.52 4.30
C GLU A 15 0.35 6.89 4.72
N LYS A 16 0.34 6.09 5.81
CA LYS A 16 -0.84 5.41 6.39
C LYS A 16 -1.43 4.30 5.52
N LYS A 17 -1.01 4.21 4.27
CA LYS A 17 -1.43 3.22 3.28
C LYS A 17 -0.23 2.62 2.58
N ILE A 18 -0.40 1.42 2.06
CA ILE A 18 0.53 0.79 1.14
C ILE A 18 0.02 1.10 -0.27
N ALA A 19 0.86 1.76 -1.06
CA ALA A 19 0.52 2.07 -2.44
C ALA A 19 0.34 0.77 -3.23
N GLY A 20 -0.72 0.72 -4.02
CA GLY A 20 -0.94 -0.37 -4.95
C GLY A 20 0.21 -0.47 -5.95
N ILE A 21 0.51 -1.69 -6.40
CA ILE A 21 1.50 -1.94 -7.44
C ILE A 21 0.79 -2.16 -8.76
N CYS A 22 1.26 -1.50 -9.82
CA CYS A 22 0.81 -1.75 -11.18
C CYS A 22 1.90 -2.53 -11.93
N VAL A 23 1.57 -3.74 -12.35
CA VAL A 23 2.46 -4.60 -13.13
C VAL A 23 1.91 -4.70 -14.55
N CYS A 24 2.65 -4.16 -15.52
CA CYS A 24 2.29 -4.20 -16.94
C CYS A 24 3.18 -5.24 -17.65
N ASP A 25 2.65 -6.43 -17.89
CA ASP A 25 3.41 -7.58 -18.36
C ASP A 25 2.76 -8.17 -19.62
N MET A 26 3.36 -7.90 -20.78
CA MET A 26 2.88 -8.31 -22.11
C MET A 26 2.87 -9.83 -22.31
N GLU A 27 3.52 -10.59 -21.43
CA GLU A 27 3.55 -12.06 -21.45
C GLU A 27 2.32 -12.70 -20.79
N TRP A 28 1.58 -11.93 -19.99
CA TRP A 28 0.38 -12.38 -19.30
C TRP A 28 -0.82 -11.87 -20.09
N ARG A 29 -1.75 -12.76 -20.49
CA ARG A 29 -3.04 -12.34 -21.03
C ARG A 29 -3.71 -11.48 -19.94
N GLY A 30 -3.71 -10.16 -20.10
CA GLY A 30 -4.15 -9.20 -19.08
C GLY A 30 -5.56 -9.48 -18.53
N THR A 31 -5.98 -8.82 -17.46
CA THR A 31 -7.39 -8.90 -17.05
C THR A 31 -8.27 -8.12 -18.02
N GLN A 32 -9.41 -8.74 -18.35
CA GLN A 32 -10.44 -8.07 -19.12
C GLN A 32 -11.21 -7.15 -18.16
N LYS A 33 -11.04 -5.83 -18.30
CA LYS A 33 -11.81 -4.84 -17.52
C LYS A 33 -12.82 -4.18 -18.45
N GLY A 34 -14.01 -4.78 -18.52
CA GLY A 34 -15.04 -4.37 -19.46
C GLY A 34 -14.75 -4.88 -20.88
N ASP A 35 -14.72 -3.98 -21.86
CA ASP A 35 -14.48 -4.27 -23.28
C ASP A 35 -13.03 -4.05 -23.74
N GLU A 36 -12.16 -3.53 -22.84
CA GLU A 36 -10.72 -3.33 -23.10
C GLU A 36 -9.88 -4.37 -22.33
N TRP A 37 -8.83 -4.84 -23.00
CA TRP A 37 -7.80 -5.67 -22.36
C TRP A 37 -6.77 -4.74 -21.73
N GLU A 38 -6.72 -4.71 -20.41
CA GLU A 38 -5.68 -3.98 -19.69
C GLU A 38 -4.48 -4.91 -19.47
N ASP A 39 -3.39 -4.62 -20.17
CA ASP A 39 -2.10 -5.31 -20.02
C ASP A 39 -1.45 -5.02 -18.65
N CYS A 40 -1.95 -3.98 -17.97
CA CYS A 40 -1.53 -3.58 -16.63
C CYS A 40 -2.49 -4.10 -15.56
N GLN A 41 -1.93 -4.85 -14.60
CA GLN A 41 -2.61 -5.32 -13.40
C GLN A 41 -2.24 -4.43 -12.22
N CYS A 42 -3.16 -3.58 -11.79
CA CYS A 42 -2.98 -2.74 -10.61
C CYS A 42 -3.68 -3.34 -9.40
N THR A 43 -2.97 -3.49 -8.29
CA THR A 43 -3.59 -3.74 -6.99
C THR A 43 -4.11 -2.42 -6.41
N ASP A 44 -5.19 -2.48 -5.63
CA ASP A 44 -5.67 -1.32 -4.89
C ASP A 44 -4.69 -0.87 -3.81
N GLU A 45 -4.82 0.38 -3.37
CA GLU A 45 -4.14 0.87 -2.18
C GLU A 45 -4.77 0.23 -0.93
N GLU A 46 -3.94 -0.31 -0.05
CA GLU A 46 -4.40 -0.96 1.18
C GLU A 46 -4.01 -0.14 2.41
N ILE A 47 -4.83 -0.18 3.46
CA ILE A 47 -4.49 0.47 4.73
C ILE A 47 -3.26 -0.23 5.30
N CYS A 48 -2.24 0.54 5.71
CA CYS A 48 -1.01 -0.03 6.24
C CYS A 48 -1.33 -0.89 7.47
N PRO A 49 -1.08 -2.21 7.43
CA PRO A 49 -1.52 -3.11 8.50
C PRO A 49 -0.74 -2.90 9.79
N VAL A 50 0.49 -2.36 9.70
CA VAL A 50 1.38 -2.17 10.85
C VAL A 50 0.97 -0.97 11.70
N CYS A 51 0.63 0.15 11.06
CA CYS A 51 0.14 1.33 11.79
C CYS A 51 -1.38 1.45 11.77
N GLN A 52 -2.09 0.56 11.08
CA GLN A 52 -3.54 0.56 10.91
C GLN A 52 -4.10 1.93 10.46
N GLY A 53 -3.38 2.61 9.57
CA GLY A 53 -3.77 3.93 9.06
C GLY A 53 -3.41 5.12 9.96
N THR A 54 -2.68 4.90 11.06
CA THR A 54 -2.24 6.01 11.93
C THR A 54 -0.99 6.72 11.41
N GLY A 55 -0.14 6.01 10.67
CA GLY A 55 1.14 6.53 10.13
C GLY A 55 2.30 6.44 11.11
N TYR A 56 2.04 5.97 12.34
CA TYR A 56 3.04 5.87 13.41
C TYR A 56 2.94 4.51 14.09
N VAL A 57 4.06 3.99 14.56
CA VAL A 57 4.11 2.82 15.43
C VAL A 57 4.46 3.28 16.84
N SER A 58 3.74 2.75 17.82
CA SER A 58 4.12 2.91 19.23
C SER A 58 5.32 2.01 19.47
N GLU A 59 6.44 2.61 19.88
CA GLU A 59 7.58 1.84 20.36
C GLU A 59 7.35 1.55 21.84
N ASP A 60 7.18 0.26 22.17
CA ASP A 60 7.09 -0.24 23.55
C ASP A 60 8.50 -0.45 24.14
#